data_AF-A0A7R9H6H3-F1
#
_entry.id   AF-A0A7R9H6H3-F1
#
_cell.length_a   1.000
_cell.length_b   1.000
_cell.length_c   1.000
_cell.angle_alpha   90.00
_cell.angle_beta   90.00
_cell.angle_gamma   90.00
#
_symmetry.space_group_name_H-M   'P 1'
#
loop_
_entity.id
_entity.type
_entity.pdbx_description
1 polymer ?
#
loop_
_entity_poly.entity_id
_entity_poly.type
_entity_poly.pdbx_seq_one_letter_code
_entity_poly.pdbx_strand_id
1 'polypeptide(L)'
;MICKIMCLAAVTSESQNIQTEPAVMSLLEVVWSYSDWILVAVLLMSAMYTLGTWNHDHFSKQNIPYVKPIPFLGNMAPVFFGKTSNTHNVNRLYRSHRGQRVTGTFRYGQPSTYINDPELIKTIMIKDFDHFTDHHFGVPPDRDELFTETLIFLRGGCSLHDPLSFKWMVEYV
;
A
#
# COMPACT_ATOMS: atom_id res chain seq x y z
N MET A 1 32.66 -57.37 -1.31
CA MET A 1 31.90 -56.11 -1.10
C MET A 1 32.37 -55.00 -2.03
N ILE A 2 33.69 -54.77 -2.15
CA ILE A 2 34.28 -53.74 -3.03
C ILE A 2 33.96 -53.96 -4.52
N CYS A 3 33.94 -55.21 -5.00
CA CYS A 3 33.63 -55.54 -6.41
C CYS A 3 32.17 -55.22 -6.81
N LYS A 4 31.20 -55.28 -5.88
CA LYS A 4 29.80 -54.88 -6.14
C LYS A 4 29.62 -53.37 -6.23
N ILE A 5 30.39 -52.60 -5.46
CA ILE A 5 30.35 -51.14 -5.48
C ILE A 5 31.00 -50.60 -6.76
N MET A 6 32.10 -51.21 -7.22
CA MET A 6 32.72 -50.86 -8.51
C MET A 6 31.84 -51.25 -9.70
N CYS A 7 31.14 -52.39 -9.62
CA CYS A 7 30.19 -52.80 -10.66
C CYS A 7 28.95 -51.89 -10.70
N LEU A 8 28.43 -51.45 -9.54
CA LEU A 8 27.38 -50.42 -9.49
C LEU A 8 27.87 -49.07 -10.05
N ALA A 9 29.09 -48.64 -9.70
CA ALA A 9 29.67 -47.41 -10.21
C ALA A 9 29.91 -47.43 -11.74
N ALA A 10 30.34 -48.58 -12.28
CA ALA A 10 30.54 -48.79 -13.71
C ALA A 10 29.21 -48.86 -14.48
N VAL A 11 28.17 -49.50 -13.91
CA VAL A 11 26.82 -49.49 -14.47
C VAL A 11 26.21 -48.09 -14.41
N THR A 12 26.48 -47.31 -13.35
CA THR A 12 26.07 -45.91 -13.33
C THR A 12 26.80 -45.10 -14.39
N SER A 13 28.12 -45.27 -14.61
CA SER A 13 28.84 -44.51 -15.66
C SER A 13 28.35 -44.83 -17.07
N GLU A 14 27.98 -46.09 -17.35
CA GLU A 14 27.39 -46.49 -18.62
C GLU A 14 25.98 -45.89 -18.80
N SER A 15 25.17 -45.85 -17.73
CA SER A 15 23.82 -45.25 -17.75
C SER A 15 23.82 -43.72 -17.80
N GLN A 16 24.85 -43.07 -17.23
CA GLN A 16 25.03 -41.61 -17.30
C GLN A 16 25.37 -41.17 -18.73
N ASN A 17 25.98 -42.05 -19.54
CA ASN A 17 26.34 -41.76 -20.93
C ASN A 17 25.17 -41.94 -21.92
N ILE A 18 24.07 -42.61 -21.50
CA ILE A 18 22.94 -42.93 -22.38
C ILE A 18 21.77 -41.93 -22.22
N GLN A 19 21.82 -41.00 -21.25
CA GLN A 19 20.72 -40.04 -21.01
C GLN A 19 21.11 -38.57 -20.80
N THR A 20 22.35 -38.15 -21.06
CA THR A 20 22.65 -36.72 -21.20
C THR A 20 22.64 -36.33 -22.67
N GLU A 21 21.45 -36.19 -23.26
CA GLU A 21 21.36 -35.49 -24.55
C GLU A 21 21.94 -34.08 -24.36
N PRO A 22 22.73 -33.56 -25.32
CA PRO A 22 23.25 -32.19 -25.24
C PRO A 22 22.14 -31.15 -25.13
N ALA A 23 20.94 -31.50 -25.62
CA ALA A 23 19.71 -30.75 -25.39
C ALA A 23 19.31 -30.71 -23.91
N VAL A 24 19.36 -31.83 -23.18
CA VAL A 24 19.01 -31.87 -21.74
C VAL A 24 19.98 -31.06 -20.90
N MET A 25 21.28 -31.15 -21.17
CA MET A 25 22.30 -30.37 -20.44
C MET A 25 22.17 -28.87 -20.70
N SER A 26 21.92 -28.45 -21.95
CA SER A 26 21.70 -27.03 -22.26
C SER A 26 20.37 -26.50 -21.69
N LEU A 27 19.32 -27.32 -21.67
CA LEU A 27 18.06 -26.97 -21.02
C LEU A 27 18.23 -26.81 -19.50
N LEU A 28 19.03 -27.66 -18.85
CA LEU A 28 19.33 -27.53 -17.42
C LEU A 28 20.09 -26.25 -17.11
N GLU A 29 21.13 -25.90 -17.87
CA GLU A 29 21.87 -24.63 -17.70
C GLU A 29 20.96 -23.40 -17.86
N VAL A 30 20.05 -23.44 -18.83
CA VAL A 30 19.03 -22.39 -19.01
C VAL A 30 18.10 -22.34 -17.79
N VAL A 31 17.59 -23.48 -17.32
CA VAL A 31 16.69 -23.54 -16.15
C VAL A 31 17.38 -23.05 -14.87
N TRP A 32 18.62 -23.47 -14.61
CA TRP A 32 19.40 -23.00 -13.48
C TRP A 32 19.68 -21.49 -13.57
N SER A 33 20.02 -20.98 -14.76
CA SER A 33 20.23 -19.55 -14.99
C SER A 33 18.98 -18.70 -14.74
N TYR A 34 17.79 -19.19 -15.12
CA TYR A 34 16.53 -18.45 -14.91
C TYR A 34 15.98 -18.60 -13.49
N SER A 35 16.35 -19.65 -12.74
CA SER A 35 15.83 -19.90 -11.40
C SER A 35 16.16 -18.78 -10.41
N ASP A 36 17.37 -18.22 -10.47
CA ASP A 36 17.79 -17.10 -9.61
C ASP A 36 16.97 -15.83 -9.89
N TRP A 37 16.71 -15.51 -11.15
CA TRP A 37 15.88 -14.36 -11.54
C TRP A 37 14.42 -14.52 -11.09
N ILE A 38 13.89 -15.74 -11.11
CA ILE A 38 12.54 -16.03 -10.59
C ILE A 38 12.51 -15.79 -9.07
N LEU A 39 13.51 -16.27 -8.33
CA LEU A 39 13.60 -16.04 -6.88
C LEU A 39 13.71 -14.55 -6.54
N VAL A 40 14.55 -13.80 -7.26
CA VAL A 40 14.66 -12.34 -7.10
C VAL A 40 13.33 -11.64 -7.41
N ALA A 41 12.64 -12.03 -8.47
CA ALA A 41 11.34 -11.45 -8.82
C ALA A 41 10.27 -11.73 -7.75
N VAL A 42 10.23 -12.95 -7.19
CA VAL A 42 9.32 -13.31 -6.10
C VAL A 42 9.63 -12.53 -4.83
N LEU A 43 10.91 -12.40 -4.47
CA LEU A 43 11.33 -11.60 -3.31
C LEU A 43 10.96 -10.12 -3.49
N LEU A 44 11.19 -9.56 -4.67
CA LEU A 44 10.85 -8.18 -5.00
C LEU A 44 9.34 -7.95 -4.97
N MET A 45 8.54 -8.86 -5.55
CA MET A 45 7.07 -8.81 -5.49
C MET A 45 6.56 -8.90 -4.05
N SER A 46 7.14 -9.78 -3.23
CA SER A 46 6.81 -9.90 -1.81
C SER A 46 7.14 -8.62 -1.05
N ALA A 47 8.34 -8.06 -1.26
CA ALA A 47 8.76 -6.81 -0.62
C ALA A 47 7.86 -5.63 -1.04
N MET A 48 7.52 -5.54 -2.34
CA MET A 48 6.57 -4.54 -2.83
C MET A 48 5.20 -4.72 -2.16
N TYR A 49 4.69 -5.95 -2.07
CA TYR A 49 3.41 -6.20 -1.44
C TYR A 49 3.41 -5.76 0.04
N THR A 50 4.42 -6.14 0.82
CA THR A 50 4.51 -5.77 2.24
C THR A 50 4.63 -4.27 2.45
N LEU A 51 5.44 -3.58 1.64
CA LEU A 51 5.55 -2.12 1.66
C LEU A 51 4.22 -1.45 1.30
N GLY A 52 3.52 -1.97 0.29
CA GLY A 52 2.23 -1.46 -0.14
C GLY A 52 1.10 -1.67 0.88
N THR A 53 1.21 -2.67 1.75
CA THR A 53 0.21 -3.00 2.77
C THR A 53 0.55 -2.53 4.18
N TRP A 54 1.74 -1.99 4.43
CA TRP A 54 2.22 -1.65 5.77
C TRP A 54 1.22 -0.79 6.57
N ASN A 55 0.53 0.13 5.89
CA ASN A 55 -0.37 1.05 6.57
C ASN A 55 -1.83 0.57 6.66
N HIS A 56 -2.17 -0.61 6.12
CA HIS A 56 -3.57 -1.07 6.03
C HIS A 56 -4.21 -1.37 7.39
N ASP A 57 -3.40 -1.62 8.42
CA ASP A 57 -3.90 -1.94 9.76
C ASP A 57 -4.26 -0.71 10.60
N HIS A 58 -4.04 0.51 10.06
CA HIS A 58 -4.22 1.76 10.79
C HIS A 58 -5.62 1.89 11.42
N PHE A 59 -6.67 1.79 10.59
CA PHE A 59 -8.06 1.89 11.06
C PHE A 59 -8.54 0.66 11.81
N SER A 60 -8.00 -0.53 11.48
CA SER A 60 -8.34 -1.77 12.19
C SER A 60 -7.93 -1.70 13.66
N LYS A 61 -6.79 -1.08 13.98
CA LYS A 61 -6.32 -0.90 15.37
C LYS A 61 -7.19 0.08 16.17
N GLN A 62 -7.92 0.95 15.50
CA GLN A 62 -8.74 2.00 16.11
C GLN A 62 -10.24 1.66 16.13
N ASN A 63 -10.63 0.48 15.65
CA ASN A 63 -12.02 0.06 15.50
C ASN A 63 -12.87 1.02 14.63
N ILE A 64 -12.24 1.73 13.70
CA ILE A 64 -12.94 2.64 12.78
C ILE A 64 -13.37 1.85 11.55
N PRO A 65 -14.65 1.90 11.12
CA PRO A 65 -15.09 1.31 9.86
C PRO A 65 -14.31 1.90 8.68
N TYR A 66 -13.71 1.06 7.84
CA TYR A 66 -12.89 1.54 6.72
C TYR A 66 -13.10 0.75 5.42
N VAL A 67 -12.88 1.43 4.30
CA VAL A 67 -12.95 0.81 2.97
C VAL A 67 -11.62 0.11 2.69
N LYS A 68 -11.67 -1.21 2.44
CA LYS A 68 -10.47 -2.00 2.15
C LYS A 68 -9.64 -1.40 0.99
N PRO A 69 -8.38 -1.03 1.23
CA PRO A 69 -7.51 -0.43 0.22
C PRO A 69 -6.92 -1.44 -0.76
N ILE A 70 -6.57 -0.97 -1.95
CA ILE A 70 -5.66 -1.66 -2.87
C ILE A 70 -4.23 -1.25 -2.52
N PRO A 71 -3.22 -2.17 -2.53
CA PRO A 71 -1.84 -1.82 -2.24
C PRO A 71 -1.36 -0.61 -3.07
N PHE A 72 -0.57 0.27 -2.45
CA PHE A 72 -0.04 1.54 -3.00
C PHE A 72 -1.07 2.63 -3.32
N LEU A 73 -2.14 2.31 -4.08
CA LEU A 73 -3.11 3.31 -4.54
C LEU A 73 -4.23 3.59 -3.52
N GLY A 74 -4.43 2.68 -2.57
CA GLY A 74 -5.54 2.75 -1.63
C GLY A 74 -6.89 2.64 -2.34
N ASN A 75 -7.83 3.51 -1.96
CA ASN A 75 -9.15 3.61 -2.56
C ASN A 75 -9.21 4.55 -3.78
N MET A 76 -8.05 5.07 -4.22
CA MET A 76 -7.94 5.95 -5.39
C MET A 76 -7.66 5.21 -6.70
N ALA A 77 -7.50 3.88 -6.69
CA ALA A 77 -7.20 3.13 -7.90
C ALA A 77 -8.17 3.40 -9.08
N PRO A 78 -9.51 3.49 -8.90
CA PRO A 78 -10.41 3.81 -10.01
C PRO A 78 -10.15 5.20 -10.62
N VAL A 79 -9.72 6.16 -9.81
CA VAL A 79 -9.38 7.52 -10.27
C VAL A 79 -8.04 7.51 -11.00
N PHE A 80 -7.05 6.82 -10.44
CA PHE A 80 -5.71 6.71 -11.04
C PHE A 80 -5.73 6.02 -12.41
N PHE A 81 -6.53 4.96 -12.56
CA PHE A 81 -6.71 4.27 -13.85
C PHE A 81 -7.71 4.99 -14.78
N GLY A 82 -8.16 6.20 -14.46
CA GLY A 82 -9.09 6.97 -15.29
C GLY A 82 -10.48 6.34 -15.45
N LYS A 83 -10.84 5.34 -14.61
CA LYS A 83 -12.14 4.65 -14.67
C LYS A 83 -13.28 5.50 -14.13
N THR A 84 -12.99 6.47 -13.27
CA THR A 84 -13.99 7.34 -12.67
C THR A 84 -13.40 8.69 -12.29
N SER A 85 -14.24 9.72 -12.20
CA SER A 85 -13.81 11.04 -11.72
C SER A 85 -13.60 11.03 -10.21
N ASN A 86 -12.72 11.89 -9.70
CA ASN A 86 -12.48 12.02 -8.26
C ASN A 86 -13.78 12.30 -7.49
N THR A 87 -14.63 13.21 -8.01
CA THR A 87 -15.93 13.53 -7.42
C THR A 87 -16.85 12.31 -7.33
N HIS A 88 -16.90 11.50 -8.38
CA HIS A 88 -17.70 10.27 -8.37
C HIS A 88 -17.14 9.24 -7.38
N ASN A 89 -15.81 9.11 -7.29
CA ASN A 89 -15.17 8.23 -6.32
C ASN A 89 -15.47 8.65 -4.87
N VAL A 90 -15.40 9.94 -4.56
CA VAL A 90 -15.75 10.48 -3.24
C VAL A 90 -17.20 10.19 -2.90
N ASN A 91 -18.15 10.44 -3.83
CA ASN A 91 -19.56 10.11 -3.61
C ASN A 91 -19.77 8.59 -3.42
N ARG A 92 -19.05 7.74 -4.16
CA ARG A 92 -19.09 6.29 -3.97
C ARG A 92 -18.60 5.88 -2.58
N LEU A 93 -17.49 6.45 -2.11
CA LEU A 93 -16.94 6.19 -0.78
C LEU A 93 -17.93 6.65 0.31
N TYR A 94 -18.48 7.86 0.20
CA TYR A 94 -19.51 8.38 1.09
C TYR A 94 -20.74 7.47 1.15
N ARG A 95 -21.22 6.99 -0.01
CA ARG A 95 -22.40 6.11 -0.08
C ARG A 95 -22.15 4.73 0.50
N SER A 96 -20.93 4.21 0.40
CA SER A 96 -20.59 2.85 0.82
C SER A 96 -20.70 2.61 2.33
N HIS A 97 -20.61 3.67 3.13
CA HIS A 97 -20.66 3.62 4.59
C HIS A 97 -21.75 4.54 5.18
N ARG A 98 -22.87 4.72 4.46
CA ARG A 98 -24.01 5.50 5.00
C ARG A 98 -24.48 4.93 6.33
N GLY A 99 -24.58 5.79 7.33
CA GLY A 99 -24.98 5.43 8.70
C GLY A 99 -23.80 5.37 9.70
N GLN A 100 -22.55 5.36 9.22
CA GLN A 100 -21.38 5.53 10.08
C GLN A 100 -21.03 7.00 10.21
N ARG A 101 -20.75 7.49 11.43
CA ARG A 101 -20.38 8.90 11.67
C ARG A 101 -19.05 9.26 11.00
N VAL A 102 -18.09 8.34 11.05
CA VAL A 102 -16.76 8.47 10.42
C VAL A 102 -16.42 7.19 9.66
N THR A 103 -15.69 7.35 8.56
CA THR A 103 -15.23 6.25 7.72
C THR A 103 -13.77 6.44 7.34
N GLY A 104 -12.96 5.43 7.63
CA GLY A 104 -11.57 5.37 7.20
C GLY A 104 -11.44 5.01 5.72
N THR A 105 -10.49 5.65 5.05
CA THR A 105 -10.12 5.37 3.66
C THR A 105 -8.62 5.54 3.50
N PHE A 106 -8.07 5.08 2.38
CA PHE A 106 -6.68 5.26 2.03
C PHE A 106 -6.56 6.05 0.74
N ARG A 107 -5.98 7.24 0.81
CA ARG A 107 -5.71 8.10 -0.35
C ARG A 107 -4.22 7.98 -0.68
N TYR A 108 -3.89 7.39 -1.83
CA TYR A 108 -2.49 7.15 -2.26
C TYR A 108 -1.65 6.43 -1.17
N GLY A 109 -2.24 5.42 -0.52
CA GLY A 109 -1.59 4.66 0.56
C GLY A 109 -1.59 5.34 1.94
N GLN A 110 -1.91 6.63 2.02
CA GLN A 110 -2.00 7.34 3.30
C GLN A 110 -3.39 7.20 3.91
N PRO A 111 -3.50 7.05 5.24
CA PRO A 111 -4.79 6.93 5.91
C PRO A 111 -5.49 8.28 5.90
N SER A 112 -6.76 8.31 5.55
CA SER A 112 -7.60 9.51 5.47
C SER A 112 -9.00 9.20 5.98
N THR A 113 -9.49 10.03 6.90
CA THR A 113 -10.84 9.92 7.47
C THR A 113 -11.83 10.77 6.70
N TYR A 114 -13.00 10.21 6.44
CA TYR A 114 -14.18 10.92 5.94
C TYR A 114 -15.19 11.05 7.08
N ILE A 115 -15.71 12.27 7.26
CA ILE A 115 -16.77 12.56 8.21
C ILE A 115 -18.09 12.54 7.43
N ASN A 116 -19.03 11.70 7.84
CA ASN A 116 -20.32 11.56 7.15
C ASN A 116 -21.48 12.24 7.90
N ASP A 117 -21.30 12.53 9.20
CA ASP A 117 -22.33 13.12 10.06
C ASP A 117 -22.35 14.66 9.95
N PRO A 118 -23.45 15.29 9.47
CA PRO A 118 -23.56 16.73 9.35
C PRO A 118 -23.42 17.49 10.67
N GLU A 119 -23.89 16.91 11.80
CA GLU A 119 -23.79 17.56 13.11
C GLU A 119 -22.34 17.61 13.58
N LEU A 120 -21.59 16.55 13.31
CA LEU A 120 -20.16 16.48 13.60
C LEU A 120 -19.37 17.46 12.73
N ILE A 121 -19.65 17.53 11.43
CA ILE A 121 -19.04 18.53 10.52
C ILE A 121 -19.30 19.95 11.03
N LYS A 122 -20.56 20.23 11.42
CA LYS A 122 -20.93 21.55 11.96
C LYS A 122 -20.17 21.87 13.25
N THR A 123 -20.02 20.89 14.14
CA THR A 123 -19.31 21.08 15.40
C THR A 123 -17.82 21.37 15.16
N ILE A 124 -17.18 20.60 14.28
CA ILE A 124 -15.79 20.80 13.87
C ILE A 124 -15.61 22.17 13.22
N MET A 125 -16.51 22.57 12.32
CA MET A 125 -16.40 23.85 11.60
C MET A 125 -16.73 25.09 12.44
N ILE A 126 -17.40 24.95 13.58
CA ILE A 126 -17.82 26.09 14.42
C ILE A 126 -17.06 26.14 15.74
N LYS A 127 -17.02 25.04 16.50
CA LYS A 127 -16.42 25.01 17.83
C LYS A 127 -14.93 24.75 17.78
N ASP A 128 -14.52 23.80 16.95
CA ASP A 128 -13.17 23.26 16.96
C ASP A 128 -12.36 23.69 15.73
N PHE A 129 -12.80 24.73 15.00
CA PHE A 129 -12.20 25.16 13.74
C PHE A 129 -10.71 25.47 13.86
N ASP A 130 -10.29 26.01 15.01
CA ASP A 130 -8.90 26.37 15.30
C ASP A 130 -7.94 25.17 15.18
N HIS A 131 -8.43 23.95 15.39
CA HIS A 131 -7.66 22.71 15.25
C HIS A 131 -7.58 22.20 13.80
N PHE A 132 -8.42 22.71 12.88
CA PHE A 132 -8.55 22.26 11.49
C PHE A 132 -8.20 23.35 10.48
N THR A 133 -7.20 24.17 10.81
CA THR A 133 -6.76 25.31 9.98
C THR A 133 -5.87 24.90 8.80
N ASP A 134 -5.36 23.65 8.81
CA ASP A 134 -4.49 23.12 7.75
C ASP A 134 -5.25 22.70 6.49
N HIS A 135 -4.70 23.07 5.33
CA HIS A 135 -5.20 22.62 4.03
C HIS A 135 -4.64 21.26 3.64
N HIS A 136 -5.49 20.41 3.05
CA HIS A 136 -5.12 19.05 2.62
C HIS A 136 -3.99 19.01 1.57
N PHE A 137 -3.82 20.09 0.79
CA PHE A 137 -2.76 20.22 -0.22
C PHE A 137 -1.54 20.98 0.30
N GLY A 138 -1.35 21.09 1.61
CA GLY A 138 -0.24 21.83 2.20
C GLY A 138 1.11 21.32 1.67
N VAL A 139 1.80 22.17 0.93
CA VAL A 139 3.12 21.89 0.38
C VAL A 139 4.12 21.89 1.53
N PRO A 140 4.99 20.86 1.66
CA PRO A 140 6.06 20.90 2.64
C PRO A 140 6.97 22.11 2.39
N PRO A 141 7.30 22.92 3.41
CA PRO A 141 8.08 24.14 3.23
C PRO A 141 9.48 23.88 2.68
N ASP A 142 9.98 22.65 2.82
CA ASP A 142 11.27 22.19 2.31
C ASP A 142 11.28 21.87 0.80
N ARG A 143 10.11 21.78 0.15
CA ARG A 143 10.02 21.28 -1.23
C ARG A 143 9.74 22.33 -2.29
N ASP A 144 8.97 23.38 -1.97
CA ASP A 144 8.67 24.47 -2.92
C ASP A 144 8.31 25.77 -2.19
N GLU A 145 9.24 26.72 -2.13
CA GLU A 145 9.02 28.06 -1.55
C GLU A 145 7.88 28.81 -2.25
N LEU A 146 7.70 28.60 -3.56
CA LEU A 146 6.71 29.32 -4.38
C LEU A 146 5.25 29.02 -3.99
N PHE A 147 4.93 27.76 -3.67
CA PHE A 147 3.57 27.38 -3.32
C PHE A 147 3.32 27.47 -1.82
N THR A 148 4.36 27.35 -1.00
CA THR A 148 4.25 27.41 0.46
C THR A 148 3.70 28.76 0.95
N GLU A 149 4.06 29.86 0.29
CA GLU A 149 3.62 31.22 0.64
C GLU A 149 2.24 31.61 0.04
N THR A 150 1.63 30.74 -0.77
CA THR A 150 0.31 31.05 -1.35
C THR A 150 -0.79 30.78 -0.33
N LEU A 151 -1.72 31.73 -0.16
CA LEU A 151 -2.83 31.67 0.82
C LEU A 151 -3.58 30.32 0.86
N ILE A 152 -3.77 29.67 -0.29
CA ILE A 152 -4.49 28.39 -0.41
C ILE A 152 -3.68 27.16 0.06
N PHE A 153 -2.38 27.30 0.25
CA PHE A 153 -1.46 26.24 0.68
C PHE A 153 -0.74 26.57 2.00
N LEU A 154 -0.98 27.75 2.57
CA LEU A 154 -0.50 28.11 3.90
C LEU A 154 -0.95 27.04 4.92
N ARG A 155 0.00 26.68 5.79
CA ARG A 155 -0.25 25.82 6.95
C ARG A 155 -0.53 26.67 8.18
N GLY A 156 -1.41 26.17 9.04
CA GLY A 156 -1.63 26.73 10.36
C GLY A 156 -0.47 26.38 11.30
N GLY A 157 -0.41 27.08 12.44
CA GLY A 157 0.58 26.77 13.50
C GLY A 157 0.27 25.51 14.30
N CYS A 158 -0.89 24.87 14.06
CA CYS A 158 -1.33 23.65 14.73
C CYS A 158 -1.44 22.54 13.67
N SER A 159 -0.38 21.74 13.54
CA SER A 159 -0.26 20.74 12.48
C SER A 159 -1.14 19.52 12.73
N LEU A 160 -2.10 19.25 11.83
CA LEU A 160 -2.94 18.05 11.91
C LEU A 160 -2.16 16.75 11.57
N HIS A 161 -0.91 16.90 11.12
CA HIS A 161 0.02 15.78 10.96
C HIS A 161 0.57 15.26 12.30
N ASP A 162 0.36 15.99 13.40
CA ASP A 162 0.77 15.53 14.71
C ASP A 162 -0.07 14.32 15.12
N PRO A 163 0.55 13.18 15.51
CA PRO A 163 -0.17 11.97 15.91
C PRO A 163 -1.21 12.21 17.00
N LEU A 164 -1.02 13.25 17.80
CA LEU A 164 -1.91 13.70 18.87
C LEU A 164 -3.23 14.29 18.34
N SER A 165 -3.22 15.03 17.23
CA SER A 165 -4.43 15.66 16.67
C SER A 165 -5.35 14.62 16.02
N PHE A 166 -4.78 13.68 15.27
CA PHE A 166 -5.53 12.56 14.71
C PHE A 166 -6.09 11.65 15.82
N LYS A 167 -5.29 11.38 16.87
CA LYS A 167 -5.77 10.65 18.05
C LYS A 167 -6.92 11.37 18.75
N TRP A 168 -6.82 12.69 18.92
CA TRP A 168 -7.89 13.51 19.47
C TRP A 168 -9.16 13.41 18.63
N MET A 169 -9.05 13.48 17.30
CA MET A 169 -10.20 13.33 16.39
C MET A 169 -10.86 11.95 16.51
N VAL A 170 -10.07 10.89 16.65
CA VAL A 170 -10.60 9.53 16.84
C VAL A 170 -11.25 9.34 18.20
N GLU A 171 -10.74 9.97 19.26
CA GLU A 171 -11.36 9.95 20.60
C GLU A 171 -12.60 10.84 20.71
N TYR A 172 -12.68 11.90 19.89
CA TYR A 172 -13.80 12.84 19.85
C TYR A 172 -15.06 12.26 19.17
N VAL A 173 -14.87 11.29 18.26
CA VAL A 173 -15.91 10.68 17.42
C VAL A 173 -16.49 9.43 18.06
#